data_AF-A0AAD8RXA5-F1
#
_entry.id   AF-A0AAD8RXA5-F1
#
_cell.length_a   1.000
_cell.length_b   1.000
_cell.length_c   1.000
_cell.angle_alpha   90.00
_cell.angle_beta   90.00
_cell.angle_gamma   90.00
#
_symmetry.space_group_name_H-M   'P 1'
#
loop_
_entity.id
_entity.type
_entity.pdbx_description
1 polymer ?
#
loop_
_entity_poly.entity_id
_entity_poly.type
_entity_poly.pdbx_seq_one_letter_code
_entity_poly.pdbx_strand_id
1 'polypeptide(L)'
;MEQLARTLSLPRSRVYYLTAEEMHFKIMVTLRASRVERWIRAVKRDFLDAAPIKCVCLDCDFTDPREGRDNQRDVVLQLSVVTKNLVFQICWADEVPQLLKDFLQDTKHGEHEA
;
A
#
# COMPACT_ATOMS: atom_id res chain seq x y z
N MET A 1 21.23 26.13 -17.81
CA MET A 1 20.40 25.91 -16.59
C MET A 1 20.38 24.42 -16.32
N GLU A 2 21.51 23.93 -15.84
CA GLU A 2 21.86 22.50 -15.79
C GLU A 2 22.13 22.15 -14.32
N GLN A 3 21.10 22.25 -13.47
CA GLN A 3 21.26 21.92 -12.04
C GLN A 3 19.92 21.83 -11.29
N LEU A 4 19.01 20.96 -11.74
CA LEU A 4 17.90 20.53 -10.86
C LEU A 4 17.53 19.04 -11.02
N ALA A 5 18.38 18.26 -11.68
CA ALA A 5 18.31 16.81 -11.70
C ALA A 5 19.21 16.20 -10.61
N ARG A 6 19.27 16.83 -9.42
CA ARG A 6 19.72 16.10 -8.23
C ARG A 6 18.62 15.09 -7.92
N THR A 7 18.77 13.91 -8.52
CA THR A 7 18.05 12.69 -8.21
C THR A 7 18.19 12.45 -6.71
N LEU A 8 17.29 13.03 -5.91
CA LEU A 8 17.05 12.53 -4.56
C LEU A 8 16.60 11.10 -4.77
N SER A 9 17.51 10.14 -4.56
CA SER A 9 17.18 8.73 -4.58
C SER A 9 16.20 8.50 -3.44
N LEU A 10 14.90 8.65 -3.70
CA LEU A 10 13.88 8.35 -2.73
C LEU A 10 14.10 6.89 -2.33
N PRO A 11 14.26 6.59 -1.02
CA PRO A 11 14.45 5.22 -0.60
C PRO A 11 13.27 4.39 -1.08
N ARG A 12 13.55 3.28 -1.79
CA ARG A 12 12.52 2.39 -2.35
C ARG A 12 11.57 1.83 -1.28
N SER A 13 11.94 1.91 0.00
CA SER A 13 11.05 1.64 1.11
C SER A 13 11.44 2.50 2.33
N ARG A 14 10.45 2.91 3.11
CA ARG A 14 10.59 3.55 4.43
C ARG A 14 9.57 2.98 5.40
N VAL A 15 9.90 2.98 6.69
CA VAL A 15 8.98 2.57 7.75
C VAL A 15 8.85 3.72 8.74
N TYR A 16 7.62 4.06 9.07
CA TYR A 16 7.26 5.06 10.07
C TYR A 16 6.50 4.40 11.21
N TYR A 17 6.62 5.00 12.38
CA TYR A 17 5.90 4.60 13.58
C TYR A 17 5.14 5.81 14.10
N LEU A 18 3.84 5.64 14.33
CA LEU A 18 2.97 6.66 14.90
C LEU A 18 2.35 6.10 16.18
N THR A 19 2.23 6.94 17.21
CA THR A 19 1.45 6.60 18.40
C THR A 19 0.28 7.54 18.49
N ALA A 20 -0.93 6.99 18.62
CA ALA A 20 -2.16 7.74 18.84
C ALA A 20 -3.07 6.89 19.73
N GLU A 21 -3.69 7.52 20.74
CA GLU A 21 -4.64 6.84 21.65
C GLU A 21 -4.07 5.52 22.24
N GLU A 22 -2.82 5.55 22.71
CA GLU A 22 -2.10 4.37 23.26
C GLU A 22 -1.84 3.23 22.26
N MET A 23 -2.19 3.40 20.99
CA MET A 23 -1.93 2.44 19.92
C MET A 23 -0.66 2.79 19.15
N HIS A 24 0.13 1.77 18.80
CA HIS A 24 1.34 1.91 17.99
C HIS A 24 1.13 1.44 16.55
N PHE A 25 1.04 2.39 15.64
CA PHE A 25 0.87 2.15 14.21
C PHE A 25 2.22 2.02 13.51
N LYS A 26 2.34 1.00 12.66
CA LYS A 26 3.48 0.80 11.76
C LYS A 26 3.04 1.08 10.33
N ILE A 27 3.68 2.03 9.68
CA ILE A 27 3.37 2.44 8.30
C ILE A 27 4.56 2.09 7.42
N MET A 28 4.37 1.21 6.44
CA MET A 28 5.38 0.90 5.43
C MET A 28 5.07 1.65 4.14
N VAL A 29 5.91 2.60 3.77
CA VAL A 29 5.86 3.24 2.45
C VAL A 29 6.83 2.51 1.53
N THR A 30 6.39 2.05 0.37
CA THR A 30 7.25 1.25 -0.53
C THR A 30 6.93 1.44 -2.00
N LEU A 31 7.96 1.24 -2.82
CA LEU A 31 7.93 1.10 -4.28
C LEU A 31 8.17 -0.35 -4.71
N ARG A 32 8.49 -1.24 -3.77
CA ARG A 32 8.88 -2.63 -4.06
C ARG A 32 7.69 -3.56 -3.98
N ALA A 33 7.36 -4.24 -5.07
CA ALA A 33 6.32 -5.26 -5.13
C ALA A 33 6.56 -6.37 -4.10
N SER A 34 7.79 -6.87 -3.99
CA SER A 34 8.16 -7.90 -2.99
C SER A 34 7.86 -7.51 -1.53
N ARG A 35 7.89 -6.20 -1.20
CA ARG A 35 7.55 -5.71 0.15
C ARG A 35 6.04 -5.66 0.35
N VAL A 36 5.29 -5.28 -0.68
CA VAL A 36 3.82 -5.36 -0.69
C VAL A 36 3.38 -6.79 -0.47
N GLU A 37 3.91 -7.76 -1.21
CA GLU A 37 3.51 -9.15 -1.05
C GLU A 37 3.82 -9.70 0.33
N ARG A 38 5.00 -9.37 0.88
CA ARG A 38 5.39 -9.76 2.23
C ARG A 38 4.45 -9.16 3.27
N TRP A 39 4.06 -7.91 3.09
CA TRP A 39 3.10 -7.25 3.96
C TRP A 39 1.74 -7.95 3.90
N ILE A 40 1.22 -8.26 2.69
CA ILE A 40 -0.05 -8.98 2.51
C ILE A 40 0.00 -10.35 3.21
N ARG A 41 1.03 -11.15 2.97
CA ARG A 41 1.19 -12.46 3.62
C ARG A 41 1.22 -12.34 5.15
N ALA A 42 1.91 -11.32 5.68
CA ALA A 42 1.97 -11.09 7.10
C ALA A 42 0.61 -10.69 7.68
N VAL A 43 -0.11 -9.73 7.07
CA VAL A 43 -1.41 -9.32 7.61
C VAL A 43 -2.50 -10.38 7.47
N LYS A 44 -2.45 -11.20 6.41
CA LYS A 44 -3.34 -12.37 6.30
C LYS A 44 -3.12 -13.33 7.46
N ARG A 45 -1.88 -13.79 7.65
CA ARG A 45 -1.53 -14.72 8.74
C ARG A 45 -1.80 -14.15 10.13
N ASP A 46 -1.40 -12.90 10.38
CA ASP A 46 -1.38 -12.33 11.74
C ASP A 46 -2.74 -11.75 12.17
N PHE A 47 -3.60 -11.37 11.21
CA PHE A 47 -4.86 -10.69 11.52
C PHE A 47 -6.07 -11.29 10.80
N LEU A 48 -6.01 -11.51 9.48
CA LEU A 48 -7.22 -11.81 8.72
C LEU A 48 -7.65 -13.28 8.78
N ASP A 49 -6.71 -14.24 8.77
CA ASP A 49 -7.03 -15.66 8.69
C ASP A 49 -7.79 -16.15 9.94
N ALA A 50 -7.49 -15.56 11.10
CA ALA A 50 -8.14 -15.88 12.38
C ALA A 50 -9.26 -14.90 12.76
N ALA A 51 -9.49 -13.82 11.99
CA ALA A 51 -10.49 -12.82 12.33
C ALA A 51 -11.91 -13.33 12.04
N PRO A 52 -12.86 -13.16 12.98
CA PRO A 52 -14.27 -13.49 12.74
C PRO A 52 -14.89 -12.62 11.63
N ILE A 53 -14.39 -11.38 11.50
CA ILE A 53 -14.74 -10.45 10.42
C ILE A 53 -13.45 -9.95 9.82
N LYS A 54 -13.24 -10.24 8.54
CA LYS A 54 -12.06 -9.81 7.80
C LYS A 54 -12.34 -8.43 7.21
N CYS A 55 -11.62 -7.44 7.71
CA CYS A 55 -11.75 -6.06 7.26
C CYS A 55 -10.37 -5.49 6.94
N VAL A 56 -10.29 -4.79 5.80
CA VAL A 56 -9.11 -4.07 5.34
C VAL A 56 -9.60 -2.71 4.90
N CYS A 57 -9.06 -1.64 5.48
CA CYS A 57 -9.35 -0.30 4.97
C CYS A 57 -8.51 -0.06 3.73
N LEU A 58 -9.16 0.40 2.66
CA LEU A 58 -8.58 0.69 1.36
C LEU A 58 -8.77 2.18 1.07
N ASP A 59 -7.69 2.85 0.71
CA ASP A 59 -7.73 4.23 0.23
C ASP A 59 -6.79 4.42 -0.97
N CYS A 60 -7.14 5.34 -1.87
CA CYS A 60 -6.43 5.58 -3.12
C CYS A 60 -6.36 7.08 -3.42
N ASP A 61 -5.15 7.63 -3.47
CA ASP A 61 -4.90 9.01 -3.86
C ASP A 61 -4.44 9.10 -5.31
N PHE A 62 -4.96 10.10 -6.02
CA PHE A 62 -4.54 10.47 -7.37
C PHE A 62 -3.98 11.88 -7.35
N THR A 63 -2.76 12.08 -7.83
CA THR A 63 -2.22 13.43 -8.05
C THR A 63 -2.61 13.96 -9.42
N ASP A 64 -2.55 15.28 -9.56
CA ASP A 64 -2.60 15.93 -10.86
C ASP A 64 -1.50 15.36 -11.79
N PRO A 65 -1.78 15.26 -13.11
CA PRO A 65 -0.76 14.93 -14.09
C PRO A 65 0.38 15.95 -14.00
N ARG A 66 1.63 15.48 -13.98
CA ARG A 66 2.78 16.39 -14.08
C ARG A 66 2.82 17.05 -15.46
N GLU A 67 3.09 18.35 -15.51
CA GLU A 67 3.39 19.06 -16.76
C GLU A 67 4.48 18.31 -17.56
N GLY A 68 4.22 18.04 -18.83
CA GLY A 68 5.15 17.33 -19.73
C GLY A 68 5.07 15.80 -19.68
N ARG A 69 4.19 15.22 -18.87
CA ARG A 69 3.80 13.80 -18.96
C ARG A 69 2.28 13.69 -19.05
N ASP A 70 1.77 13.98 -20.24
CA ASP A 70 0.35 13.82 -20.54
C ASP A 70 -0.08 12.39 -20.16
N ASN A 71 -0.94 12.29 -19.15
CA ASN A 71 -1.66 11.09 -18.66
C ASN A 71 -1.04 10.22 -17.53
N GLN A 72 0.10 10.56 -16.92
CA GLN A 72 0.56 9.84 -15.71
C GLN A 72 0.06 10.55 -14.43
N ARG A 73 -1.10 10.12 -13.90
CA ARG A 73 -1.51 10.45 -12.53
C ARG A 73 -0.64 9.63 -11.57
N ASP A 74 -0.03 10.23 -10.55
CA ASP A 74 0.60 9.41 -9.50
C ASP A 74 -0.53 8.79 -8.68
N VAL A 75 -0.53 7.46 -8.59
CA VAL A 75 -1.49 6.67 -7.82
C VAL A 75 -0.77 6.14 -6.60
N VAL A 76 -1.29 6.48 -5.43
CA VAL A 76 -0.86 5.93 -4.15
C VAL A 76 -1.98 5.07 -3.60
N LEU A 77 -1.67 3.80 -3.35
CA LEU A 77 -2.58 2.85 -2.74
C LEU A 77 -2.23 2.71 -1.26
N GLN A 78 -3.21 2.91 -0.38
CA GLN A 78 -3.08 2.65 1.05
C GLN A 78 -3.95 1.47 1.48
N LEU A 79 -3.36 0.55 2.22
CA LEU A 79 -4.05 -0.56 2.87
C LEU A 79 -3.79 -0.51 4.38
N SER A 80 -4.84 -0.67 5.19
CA SER A 80 -4.73 -0.70 6.65
C SER A 80 -5.44 -1.91 7.24
N VAL A 81 -4.77 -2.58 8.17
CA VAL A 81 -5.29 -3.68 8.99
C VAL A 81 -4.83 -3.48 10.42
N VAL A 82 -5.76 -3.18 11.33
CA VAL A 82 -5.48 -2.90 12.75
C VAL A 82 -4.43 -1.79 12.89
N THR A 83 -3.22 -2.09 13.35
CA THR A 83 -2.11 -1.13 13.50
C THR A 83 -1.05 -1.24 12.40
N LYS A 84 -1.30 -2.04 11.35
CA LYS A 84 -0.38 -2.22 10.21
C LYS A 84 -0.93 -1.47 9.00
N ASN A 85 -0.11 -0.59 8.46
CA ASN A 85 -0.43 0.23 7.30
C ASN A 85 0.62 0.01 6.21
N LEU A 86 0.16 -0.09 4.98
CA LEU A 86 0.97 -0.13 3.77
C LEU A 86 0.57 1.05 2.89
N VAL A 87 1.56 1.80 2.43
CA VAL A 87 1.42 2.83 1.40
C VAL A 87 2.29 2.39 0.22
N PHE A 88 1.65 2.05 -0.88
CA PHE A 88 2.29 1.58 -2.11
C PHE A 88 2.16 2.65 -3.18
N GLN A 89 3.27 3.27 -3.58
CA GLN A 89 3.27 4.30 -4.61
C GLN A 89 3.40 3.62 -5.98
N ILE A 90 2.26 3.15 -6.49
CA ILE A 90 2.15 2.28 -7.68
C ILE A 90 2.86 2.89 -8.88
N CYS A 91 2.76 4.19 -9.09
CA CYS A 91 3.32 4.85 -10.27
C CYS A 91 4.85 4.86 -10.33
N TRP A 92 5.52 4.62 -9.20
CA TRP A 92 6.99 4.52 -9.14
C TRP A 92 7.44 3.11 -8.74
N ALA A 93 6.52 2.13 -8.76
CA ALA A 93 6.82 0.77 -8.38
C ALA A 93 7.71 0.08 -9.43
N ASP A 94 8.44 -0.96 -9.01
CA ASP A 94 9.11 -1.86 -9.96
C ASP A 94 8.10 -2.65 -10.80
N GLU A 95 7.01 -3.09 -10.18
CA GLU A 95 5.90 -3.77 -10.82
C GLU A 95 4.66 -3.73 -9.93
N VAL A 96 3.49 -4.07 -10.47
CA VAL A 96 2.29 -4.30 -9.66
C VAL A 96 2.25 -5.79 -9.28
N PRO A 97 2.41 -6.16 -7.99
CA PRO A 97 2.48 -7.56 -7.59
C PRO A 97 1.17 -8.29 -7.88
N GLN A 98 1.25 -9.51 -8.42
CA GLN A 98 0.07 -10.32 -8.71
C GLN A 98 -0.74 -10.62 -7.43
N LEU A 99 -0.05 -10.92 -6.32
CA LEU A 99 -0.71 -11.14 -5.03
C LEU A 99 -1.55 -9.94 -4.57
N LEU A 100 -1.18 -8.71 -4.93
CA LEU A 100 -2.00 -7.53 -4.63
C LEU A 100 -3.29 -7.52 -5.45
N LYS A 101 -3.23 -7.87 -6.74
CA LYS A 101 -4.42 -7.98 -7.59
C LYS A 101 -5.36 -9.04 -7.05
N ASP A 102 -4.83 -10.22 -6.75
CA ASP A 102 -5.61 -11.33 -6.21
C ASP A 102 -6.23 -10.95 -4.86
N PHE A 103 -5.49 -10.22 -4.02
CA PHE A 103 -5.98 -9.73 -2.72
C PHE A 103 -7.12 -8.72 -2.85
N LEU A 104 -7.06 -7.81 -3.82
CA LEU A 104 -8.12 -6.82 -4.09
C LEU A 104 -9.36 -7.44 -4.77
N GLN A 105 -9.19 -8.55 -5.48
CA GLN A 105 -10.26 -9.27 -6.16
C GLN A 105 -10.92 -10.35 -5.29
N ASP A 106 -10.49 -10.51 -4.04
CA ASP A 106 -10.99 -11.54 -3.13
C ASP A 106 -12.41 -11.22 -2.63
N THR A 107 -13.42 -11.62 -3.41
CA THR A 107 -14.84 -11.42 -3.12
C THR A 107 -15.41 -12.37 -2.07
N LYS A 108 -14.61 -13.29 -1.51
CA LYS A 108 -15.07 -14.29 -0.53
C LYS A 108 -15.41 -13.72 0.86
N HIS A 109 -15.50 -12.41 0.98
CA HIS A 109 -15.90 -11.69 2.19
C HIS A 109 -17.39 -11.34 2.23
N GLY A 110 -18.17 -11.74 1.22
CA GLY A 110 -19.60 -11.41 1.09
C GLY A 110 -20.59 -12.58 1.16
N GLU A 111 -20.14 -13.83 1.25
CA GLU A 111 -21.03 -14.99 1.35
C GLU A 111 -21.22 -15.37 2.82
N HIS A 112 -22.10 -14.63 3.51
CA HIS A 112 -22.88 -15.23 4.58
C HIS A 112 -23.95 -16.10 3.90
N GLU A 113 -23.80 -17.42 4.02
CA GLU A 113 -24.91 -18.35 3.77
C GLU A 113 -26.13 -17.87 4.58
N ALA A 114 -27.21 -17.55 3.86
CA ALA A 114 -28.53 -17.29 4.39
C ALA A 114 -29.34 -18.59 4.43
#